data_AF-A0AAW2JKL5-F1
#
_entry.id   AF-A0AAW2JKL5-F1
#
_cell.length_a   1.000
_cell.length_b   1.000
_cell.length_c   1.000
_cell.angle_alpha   90.00
_cell.angle_beta   90.00
_cell.angle_gamma   90.00
#
_symmetry.space_group_name_H-M   'P 1'
#
loop_
_entity.id
_entity.type
_entity.pdbx_description
1 polymer ?
#
loop_
_entity_poly.entity_id
_entity_poly.type
_entity_poly.pdbx_seq_one_letter_code
_entity_poly.pdbx_strand_id
1 'polypeptide(L)'
;EDFIIQSLQLPQSFDRLSFLSRSLGLLKSATRHCHTGFSYSIAGVGLRGLANDQLGKLPSFLVDVISHYNGRYGRFIILVSLGIGCTVWYNYVPGSSFTAPTGDLFAHLDSYDHFFDDSYTLNKVNFIETVDVSDTVDSAFSKELPFTDISIPASCPALKAVGLGLMIAVFLSVGIEVAIPS
;
A
#
# COMPACT_ATOMS: atom_id res chain seq x y z
N GLU A 1 12.51 -13.68 -9.07
CA GLU A 1 12.01 -12.41 -8.51
C GLU A 1 13.18 -11.74 -7.82
N ASP A 2 13.49 -10.51 -8.21
CA ASP A 2 14.60 -9.77 -7.61
C ASP A 2 14.06 -8.95 -6.44
N PHE A 3 14.57 -9.22 -5.24
CA PHE A 3 14.21 -8.46 -4.04
C PHE A 3 15.10 -7.23 -3.90
N ILE A 4 14.49 -6.06 -3.74
CA ILE A 4 15.22 -4.83 -3.41
C ILE A 4 15.33 -4.76 -1.89
N ILE A 5 16.54 -4.92 -1.36
CA ILE A 5 16.82 -4.74 0.06
C ILE A 5 17.34 -3.33 0.27
N GLN A 6 16.64 -2.55 1.10
CA GLN A 6 17.01 -1.18 1.37
C GLN A 6 16.86 -0.81 2.85
N SER A 7 17.86 -0.11 3.39
CA SER A 7 17.77 0.52 4.71
C SER A 7 17.31 1.95 4.54
N LEU A 8 16.18 2.29 5.16
CA LEU A 8 15.53 3.59 5.03
C LEU A 8 15.90 4.49 6.20
N GLN A 9 16.22 5.76 5.92
CA GLN A 9 16.39 6.76 6.98
C GLN A 9 15.02 7.31 7.38
N LEU A 10 14.54 6.87 8.54
CA LEU A 10 13.31 7.42 9.09
C LEU A 10 13.54 8.83 9.64
N PRO A 11 12.57 9.75 9.45
CA PRO A 11 12.65 11.09 10.04
C PRO A 11 12.62 11.01 11.58
N GLN A 12 13.18 12.02 12.25
CA GLN A 12 13.24 12.09 13.71
C GLN A 12 11.84 12.17 14.36
N SER A 13 10.87 12.76 13.66
CA SER A 13 9.46 12.74 14.05
C SER A 13 8.58 12.24 12.90
N PHE A 14 7.43 11.68 13.25
CA PHE A 14 6.45 11.14 12.30
C PHE A 14 5.33 12.11 11.97
N ASP A 15 5.44 13.40 12.33
CA ASP A 15 4.40 14.40 12.09
C ASP A 15 4.16 14.61 10.59
N ARG A 16 5.25 14.73 9.82
CA ARG A 16 5.16 14.90 8.35
C ARG A 16 4.61 13.66 7.68
N LEU A 17 5.00 12.46 8.13
CA LEU A 17 4.45 11.20 7.63
C LEU A 17 2.95 11.05 7.96
N SER A 18 2.54 11.50 9.16
CA SER A 18 1.14 11.50 9.57
C SER A 18 0.32 12.49 8.74
N PHE A 19 0.86 13.67 8.43
CA PHE A 19 0.23 14.62 7.51
C PHE A 19 0.12 14.03 6.11
N LEU A 20 1.19 13.42 5.60
CA LEU A 20 1.21 12.79 4.29
C LEU A 20 0.18 11.64 4.19
N SER A 21 0.09 10.79 5.22
CA SER A 21 -0.93 9.75 5.34
C SER A 21 -2.36 10.30 5.23
N ARG A 22 -2.64 11.45 5.83
CA ARG A 22 -3.95 12.12 5.74
C ARG A 22 -4.18 12.76 4.36
N SER A 23 -3.12 13.21 3.70
CA SER A 23 -3.20 13.83 2.37
C SER A 23 -3.34 12.83 1.21
N LEU A 24 -3.10 11.54 1.46
CA LEU A 24 -3.17 10.47 0.45
C LEU A 24 -4.57 10.22 -0.09
N GLY A 25 -5.60 10.91 0.42
CA GLY A 25 -6.96 10.81 -0.11
C GLY A 25 -7.51 9.38 -0.10
N LEU A 26 -7.01 8.54 0.79
CA LEU A 26 -7.53 7.19 1.00
C LEU A 26 -8.58 7.24 2.11
N LEU A 27 -9.58 6.37 2.03
CA LEU A 27 -10.51 6.10 3.12
C LEU A 27 -10.50 4.62 3.45
N LYS A 28 -10.35 4.30 4.74
CA LYS A 28 -10.45 2.92 5.23
C LYS A 28 -11.88 2.43 5.03
N SER A 29 -12.05 1.35 4.26
CA SER A 29 -13.35 0.73 4.04
C SER A 29 -13.67 -0.26 5.16
N ALA A 30 -14.84 -0.10 5.77
CA ALA A 30 -15.39 -1.05 6.73
C ALA A 30 -16.04 -2.27 6.04
N THR A 31 -16.33 -2.18 4.73
CA THR A 31 -16.99 -3.26 4.00
C THR A 31 -15.98 -4.31 3.57
N ARG A 32 -16.31 -5.58 3.85
CA ARG A 32 -15.49 -6.77 3.50
C ARG A 32 -15.46 -7.09 2.00
N HIS A 33 -16.06 -6.27 1.15
CA HIS A 33 -16.35 -6.58 -0.25
C HIS A 33 -16.01 -5.38 -1.13
N CYS A 34 -15.00 -5.50 -1.99
CA CYS A 34 -14.73 -4.51 -3.04
C CYS A 34 -15.33 -4.93 -4.40
N HIS A 35 -15.97 -6.10 -4.48
CA HIS A 35 -16.27 -6.76 -5.76
C HIS A 35 -17.73 -6.78 -6.24
N THR A 36 -18.60 -5.88 -5.77
CA THR A 36 -19.92 -5.72 -6.41
C THR A 36 -20.13 -4.29 -6.89
N GLY A 37 -19.73 -4.07 -8.15
CA GLY A 37 -20.21 -3.00 -9.03
C GLY A 37 -20.11 -1.58 -8.50
N PHE A 38 -19.02 -0.87 -8.85
CA PHE A 38 -18.96 0.58 -9.03
C PHE A 38 -19.85 1.43 -8.10
N SER A 39 -19.82 1.15 -6.81
CA SER A 39 -20.65 1.86 -5.85
C SER A 39 -19.77 2.42 -4.76
N TYR A 40 -19.62 3.73 -4.84
CA TYR A 40 -19.12 4.64 -3.80
C TYR A 40 -17.61 4.84 -3.69
N SER A 41 -16.98 5.31 -4.78
CA SER A 41 -16.07 6.45 -4.59
C SER A 41 -16.98 7.69 -4.50
N ILE A 42 -17.12 8.24 -3.29
CA ILE A 42 -17.93 9.45 -3.01
C ILE A 42 -17.40 10.67 -3.78
N ALA A 43 -16.21 10.56 -4.36
CA ALA A 43 -15.52 11.69 -4.95
C ALA A 43 -15.62 11.82 -6.47
N GLY A 44 -16.19 10.86 -7.20
CA GLY A 44 -16.60 11.03 -8.61
C GLY A 44 -15.51 11.35 -9.65
N VAL A 45 -14.26 11.65 -9.25
CA VAL A 45 -13.16 12.02 -10.14
C VAL A 45 -12.49 10.78 -10.73
N GLY A 46 -12.14 9.77 -9.91
CA GLY A 46 -11.57 8.51 -10.39
C GLY A 46 -12.52 7.70 -11.29
N LEU A 47 -13.82 7.78 -11.01
CA LEU A 47 -14.88 7.09 -11.76
C LEU A 47 -15.21 7.75 -13.11
N ARG A 48 -15.00 9.07 -13.27
CA ARG A 48 -15.20 9.76 -14.56
C ARG A 48 -14.14 9.38 -15.61
N GLY A 49 -12.92 9.05 -15.18
CA GLY A 49 -11.92 8.43 -16.04
C GLY A 49 -12.35 7.02 -16.48
N LEU A 50 -12.94 6.27 -15.56
CA LEU A 50 -13.39 4.89 -15.76
C LEU A 50 -14.63 4.72 -16.64
N ALA A 51 -15.55 5.68 -16.62
CA ALA A 51 -16.76 5.62 -17.45
C ALA A 51 -16.49 5.95 -18.93
N ASN A 52 -15.38 6.63 -19.21
CA ASN A 52 -15.00 7.03 -20.58
C ASN A 52 -14.12 6.01 -21.29
N ASP A 53 -13.33 5.21 -20.57
CA ASP A 53 -12.51 4.14 -21.15
C ASP A 53 -13.16 2.77 -20.93
N GLN A 54 -13.58 2.17 -22.05
CA GLN A 54 -14.22 0.86 -22.11
C GLN A 54 -13.45 -0.22 -21.34
N LEU A 55 -14.01 -0.67 -20.22
CA LEU A 55 -14.00 -2.05 -19.67
C LEU A 55 -12.79 -2.95 -20.00
N GLY A 56 -11.56 -2.43 -19.86
CA GLY A 56 -10.32 -3.20 -19.78
C GLY A 56 -9.89 -3.24 -18.32
N LYS A 57 -9.44 -4.39 -17.82
CA LYS A 57 -8.92 -4.54 -16.45
C LYS A 57 -8.01 -3.37 -16.12
N LEU A 58 -8.38 -2.58 -15.10
CA LEU A 58 -7.47 -1.56 -14.58
C LEU A 58 -6.16 -2.23 -14.20
N PRO A 59 -5.01 -1.56 -14.43
CA PRO A 59 -3.74 -2.13 -14.07
C PRO A 59 -3.67 -2.20 -12.53
N SER A 60 -3.81 -3.42 -12.01
CA SER A 60 -3.60 -3.73 -10.59
C SER A 60 -2.18 -4.23 -10.40
N PHE A 61 -1.51 -3.73 -9.37
CA PHE A 61 -0.13 -4.08 -9.04
C PHE A 61 -0.07 -4.67 -7.65
N LEU A 62 0.66 -5.77 -7.52
CA LEU A 62 0.93 -6.38 -6.23
C LEU A 62 2.30 -5.92 -5.73
N VAL A 63 2.36 -5.44 -4.49
CA VAL A 63 3.58 -4.97 -3.83
C VAL A 63 3.79 -5.80 -2.58
N ASP A 64 4.89 -6.55 -2.51
CA ASP A 64 5.29 -7.31 -1.33
C ASP A 64 6.42 -6.57 -0.61
N VAL A 65 6.17 -6.21 0.65
CA VAL A 65 7.10 -5.44 1.47
C VAL A 65 7.37 -6.19 2.76
N ILE A 66 8.63 -6.48 3.02
CA ILE A 66 9.10 -6.95 4.32
C ILE A 66 9.81 -5.80 4.99
N SER A 67 9.36 -5.45 6.19
CA SER A 67 9.90 -4.37 6.99
C SER A 67 10.35 -4.88 8.36
N HIS A 68 11.31 -4.18 8.96
CA HIS A 68 11.69 -4.37 10.35
C HIS A 68 11.74 -3.00 11.04
N TYR A 69 10.92 -2.80 12.06
CA TYR A 69 10.88 -1.58 12.84
C TYR A 69 10.56 -1.88 14.30
N ASN A 70 11.29 -1.24 15.22
CA ASN A 70 11.09 -1.33 16.66
C ASN A 70 10.92 -2.78 17.20
N GLY A 71 11.80 -3.69 16.78
CA GLY A 71 11.81 -5.09 17.23
C GLY A 71 10.68 -5.96 16.67
N ARG A 72 10.02 -5.51 15.59
CA ARG A 72 8.98 -6.27 14.89
C ARG A 72 9.28 -6.34 13.41
N TYR A 73 9.12 -7.53 12.85
CA TYR A 73 9.04 -7.72 11.40
C TYR A 73 7.59 -7.65 10.97
N GLY A 74 7.31 -6.86 9.94
CA GLY A 74 6.01 -6.83 9.27
C GLY A 74 6.18 -7.25 7.82
N ARG A 75 5.34 -8.17 7.32
CA ARG A 75 5.21 -8.42 5.89
C ARG A 75 3.85 -7.91 5.43
N PHE A 76 3.85 -7.15 4.35
CA PHE A 76 2.69 -6.52 3.75
C PHE A 76 2.61 -6.93 2.29
N ILE A 77 1.46 -7.48 1.91
CA ILE A 77 1.14 -7.76 0.52
C ILE A 77 0.03 -6.79 0.15
N ILE A 78 0.27 -5.95 -0.84
CA ILE A 78 -0.59 -4.80 -1.14
C ILE A 78 -1.00 -4.88 -2.61
N LEU A 79 -2.28 -5.11 -2.85
CA LEU A 79 -2.87 -5.02 -4.18
C LEU A 79 -3.36 -3.59 -4.40
N VAL A 80 -2.66 -2.85 -5.26
CA VAL A 80 -3.00 -1.47 -5.63
C VAL A 80 -3.72 -1.46 -6.96
N SER A 81 -4.95 -0.95 -6.98
CA SER A 81 -5.72 -0.70 -8.20
C SER A 81 -5.92 0.80 -8.36
N LEU A 82 -5.08 1.43 -9.20
CA LEU A 82 -5.08 2.88 -9.39
C LEU A 82 -6.46 3.40 -9.80
N GLY A 83 -6.91 4.47 -9.18
CA GLY A 83 -8.23 5.07 -9.39
C GLY A 83 -9.38 4.37 -8.66
N ILE A 84 -9.10 3.28 -7.94
CA ILE A 84 -10.07 2.56 -7.09
C ILE A 84 -9.61 2.59 -5.63
N GLY A 85 -8.38 2.16 -5.35
CA GLY A 85 -7.90 1.96 -3.98
C GLY A 85 -6.90 0.81 -3.86
N CYS A 86 -6.78 0.27 -2.66
CA CYS A 86 -5.88 -0.86 -2.42
C CYS A 86 -6.36 -1.78 -1.29
N THR A 87 -5.97 -3.05 -1.38
CA THR A 87 -6.16 -4.05 -0.33
C THR A 87 -4.81 -4.45 0.22
N VAL A 88 -4.67 -4.41 1.55
CA VAL A 88 -3.44 -4.75 2.26
C VAL A 88 -3.69 -5.98 3.10
N TRP A 89 -2.96 -7.06 2.84
CA TRP A 89 -2.82 -8.20 3.73
C TRP A 89 -1.52 -8.05 4.53
N TYR A 90 -1.58 -8.27 5.83
CA TYR A 90 -0.44 -8.00 6.70
C TYR A 90 -0.26 -9.03 7.81
N ASN A 91 0.98 -9.23 8.22
CA ASN A 91 1.30 -10.00 9.41
C ASN A 91 2.49 -9.39 10.13
N TYR A 92 2.51 -9.50 11.46
CA TYR A 92 3.59 -8.99 12.30
C TYR A 92 4.11 -10.10 13.21
N VAL A 93 5.43 -10.23 13.28
CA VAL A 93 6.10 -11.14 14.21
C VAL A 93 7.18 -10.40 14.99
N PRO A 94 7.33 -10.65 16.30
CA PRO A 94 8.49 -10.15 17.05
C PRO A 94 9.79 -10.69 16.46
N GLY A 95 10.85 -9.88 16.47
CA GLY A 95 12.16 -10.33 16.01
C GLY A 95 13.27 -9.32 16.31
N SER A 96 14.50 -9.67 15.93
CA SER A 96 15.66 -8.78 16.07
C SER A 96 16.22 -8.44 14.70
N SER A 97 16.87 -7.28 14.54
CA SER A 97 17.54 -6.89 13.29
C SER A 97 18.64 -7.85 12.84
N PHE A 98 19.12 -8.73 13.74
CA PHE A 98 20.24 -9.63 13.50
C PHE A 98 19.80 -11.06 13.16
N THR A 99 18.55 -11.40 13.43
CA THR A 99 17.99 -12.73 13.16
C THR A 99 16.67 -12.59 12.40
N ALA A 100 16.66 -13.09 11.18
CA ALA A 100 15.41 -13.28 10.44
C ALA A 100 14.46 -14.13 11.31
N PRO A 101 13.17 -13.78 11.41
CA PRO A 101 12.24 -14.50 12.24
C PRO A 101 12.15 -15.96 11.78
N THR A 102 12.18 -16.88 12.73
CA THR A 102 12.03 -18.33 12.49
C THR A 102 10.57 -18.75 12.29
N GLY A 103 9.62 -17.83 12.54
CA GLY A 103 8.22 -17.99 12.19
C GLY A 103 7.95 -17.49 10.78
N ASP A 104 7.12 -18.23 10.06
CA ASP A 104 6.64 -17.87 8.74
C ASP A 104 5.89 -16.53 8.77
N LEU A 105 6.59 -15.44 8.41
CA LEU A 105 6.01 -14.09 8.22
C LEU A 105 4.76 -14.18 7.33
N PHE A 106 4.81 -15.05 6.32
CA PHE A 106 3.69 -15.76 5.72
C PHE A 106 4.15 -17.20 5.51
N ALA A 107 3.30 -18.19 5.75
CA ALA A 107 3.59 -19.58 5.33
C ALA A 107 3.98 -19.57 3.86
N HIS A 108 4.93 -20.43 3.45
CA HIS A 108 5.42 -20.53 2.07
C HIS A 108 4.34 -20.17 1.04
N LEU A 109 4.45 -18.97 0.46
CA LEU A 109 3.52 -18.52 -0.56
C LEU A 109 3.99 -19.17 -1.86
N ASP A 110 3.39 -20.31 -2.18
CA ASP A 110 3.66 -21.02 -3.42
C ASP A 110 3.22 -20.19 -4.65
N SER A 111 2.27 -19.27 -4.46
CA SER A 111 1.80 -18.32 -5.48
C SER A 111 1.18 -17.07 -4.85
N TYR A 112 1.22 -15.97 -5.59
CA TYR A 112 0.50 -14.73 -5.28
C TYR A 112 -0.93 -14.68 -5.83
N ASP A 113 -1.38 -15.70 -6.57
CA ASP A 113 -2.69 -15.71 -7.24
C ASP A 113 -3.86 -15.50 -6.26
N HIS A 114 -3.73 -16.00 -5.03
CA HIS A 114 -4.74 -15.86 -3.99
C HIS A 114 -5.00 -14.42 -3.56
N PHE A 115 -4.05 -13.50 -3.75
CA PHE A 115 -4.24 -12.07 -3.43
C PHE A 115 -5.02 -11.32 -4.48
N PHE A 116 -5.27 -11.93 -5.65
CA PHE A 116 -6.22 -11.41 -6.63
C PHE A 116 -7.65 -11.95 -6.38
N ASP A 117 -7.82 -12.85 -5.40
CA ASP A 117 -9.10 -13.37 -4.96
C ASP A 117 -9.52 -12.69 -3.64
N ASP A 118 -10.63 -11.96 -3.69
CA ASP A 118 -11.15 -11.18 -2.56
C ASP A 118 -11.61 -12.08 -1.37
N SER A 119 -11.76 -13.39 -1.61
CA SER A 119 -12.12 -14.38 -0.59
C SER A 119 -10.97 -14.77 0.35
N TYR A 120 -9.73 -14.37 0.06
CA TYR A 120 -8.58 -14.72 0.91
C TYR A 120 -8.65 -14.01 2.27
N THR A 121 -8.75 -14.81 3.35
CA THR A 121 -9.16 -14.35 4.70
C THR A 121 -8.01 -14.04 5.67
N LEU A 122 -6.79 -13.79 5.19
CA LEU A 122 -5.72 -13.33 6.08
C LEU A 122 -6.03 -11.92 6.62
N ASN A 123 -5.37 -11.49 7.71
CA ASN A 123 -5.52 -10.14 8.26
C ASN A 123 -5.44 -9.11 7.13
N LYS A 124 -6.59 -8.47 6.82
CA LYS A 124 -6.72 -7.57 5.68
C LYS A 124 -7.38 -6.26 6.04
N VAL A 125 -6.94 -5.19 5.38
CA VAL A 125 -7.57 -3.87 5.41
C VAL A 125 -7.74 -3.36 3.98
N ASN A 126 -8.89 -2.74 3.71
CA ASN A 126 -9.22 -2.16 2.40
C ASN A 126 -9.21 -0.64 2.50
N PHE A 127 -8.63 0.01 1.48
CA PHE A 127 -8.66 1.45 1.31
C PHE A 127 -9.29 1.79 -0.04
N ILE A 128 -10.11 2.84 -0.05
CA ILE A 128 -10.74 3.39 -1.24
C ILE A 128 -10.07 4.72 -1.56
N GLU A 129 -9.68 4.90 -2.81
CA GLU A 129 -9.13 6.15 -3.33
C GLU A 129 -10.27 7.16 -3.53
N THR A 130 -10.14 8.33 -2.91
CA THR A 130 -11.11 9.43 -3.01
C THR A 130 -10.61 10.56 -3.90
N VAL A 131 -9.32 10.69 -4.15
CA VAL A 131 -8.77 11.66 -5.12
C VAL A 131 -7.60 11.01 -5.82
N ASP A 132 -7.25 11.49 -7.01
CA ASP A 132 -6.05 11.02 -7.71
C ASP A 132 -4.81 11.26 -6.82
N VAL A 133 -4.15 10.18 -6.43
CA VAL A 133 -2.99 10.21 -5.54
C VAL A 133 -1.67 10.47 -6.26
N SER A 134 -1.68 10.54 -7.60
CA SER A 134 -0.47 10.64 -8.44
C SER A 134 0.50 11.71 -7.97
N ASP A 135 0.03 12.96 -7.85
CA ASP A 135 0.88 14.10 -7.49
C ASP A 135 1.42 13.98 -6.07
N THR A 136 0.62 13.39 -5.16
CA THR A 136 1.02 13.15 -3.77
C THR A 136 2.15 12.12 -3.71
N VAL A 137 2.02 11.01 -4.46
CA VAL A 137 3.05 9.97 -4.56
C VAL A 137 4.33 10.56 -5.18
N ASP A 138 4.21 11.23 -6.33
CA ASP A 138 5.35 11.82 -7.04
C ASP A 138 6.09 12.86 -6.16
N SER A 139 5.34 13.71 -5.45
CA SER A 139 5.92 14.69 -4.53
C SER A 139 6.59 14.02 -3.33
N ALA A 140 6.03 12.95 -2.77
CA ALA A 140 6.62 12.24 -1.63
C ALA A 140 7.97 11.64 -1.99
N PHE A 141 8.05 10.90 -3.10
CA PHE A 141 9.31 10.30 -3.57
C PHE A 141 10.35 11.32 -4.04
N SER A 142 9.93 12.56 -4.32
CA SER A 142 10.84 13.64 -4.69
C SER A 142 11.34 14.49 -3.51
N LYS A 143 10.61 14.52 -2.37
CA LYS A 143 10.84 15.56 -1.33
C LYS A 143 10.75 15.08 0.11
N GLU A 144 10.18 13.91 0.38
CA GLU A 144 9.88 13.46 1.74
C GLU A 144 10.66 12.20 2.12
N LEU A 145 11.37 12.24 3.25
CA LEU A 145 11.94 11.03 3.85
C LEU A 145 10.82 10.16 4.46
N PRO A 146 10.91 8.82 4.39
CA PRO A 146 12.02 8.05 3.82
C PRO A 146 11.93 7.81 2.31
N PHE A 147 10.90 8.32 1.62
CA PHE A 147 10.59 7.97 0.23
C PHE A 147 11.63 8.45 -0.77
N THR A 148 12.30 9.57 -0.49
CA THR A 148 13.42 10.07 -1.30
C THR A 148 14.61 9.12 -1.37
N ASP A 149 14.75 8.21 -0.39
CA ASP A 149 15.82 7.24 -0.41
C ASP A 149 15.51 6.08 -1.37
N ILE A 150 14.24 5.87 -1.73
CA ILE A 150 13.78 4.70 -2.49
C ILE A 150 13.80 4.99 -3.98
N SER A 151 14.50 4.13 -4.74
CA SER A 151 14.42 4.12 -6.20
C SER A 151 13.58 2.94 -6.67
N ILE A 152 12.46 3.23 -7.33
CA ILE A 152 11.57 2.22 -7.89
C ILE A 152 11.96 2.00 -9.34
N PRO A 153 12.44 0.80 -9.73
CA PRO A 153 12.81 0.50 -11.12
C PRO A 153 11.58 0.19 -11.98
N ALA A 154 10.65 1.14 -12.05
CA ALA A 154 9.43 1.04 -12.84
C ALA A 154 9.18 2.34 -13.61
N SER A 155 8.44 2.25 -14.71
CA SER A 155 7.86 3.41 -15.38
C SER A 155 6.37 3.49 -15.07
N CYS A 156 5.72 4.59 -15.45
CA CYS A 156 4.26 4.72 -15.37
C CYS A 156 3.54 3.45 -15.90
N PRO A 157 2.28 3.19 -15.53
CA PRO A 157 1.58 3.51 -14.28
C PRO A 157 2.07 2.67 -13.08
N ALA A 158 2.94 1.68 -13.31
CA ALA A 158 3.50 0.81 -12.27
C ALA A 158 4.23 1.58 -11.17
N LEU A 159 5.01 2.61 -11.54
CA LEU A 159 5.71 3.47 -10.59
C LEU A 159 4.78 4.04 -9.51
N LYS A 160 3.61 4.55 -9.93
CA LYS A 160 2.63 5.18 -9.02
C LYS A 160 2.00 4.16 -8.09
N ALA A 161 1.64 2.99 -8.63
CA ALA A 161 1.03 1.94 -7.84
C ALA A 161 2.01 1.34 -6.82
N VAL A 162 3.25 1.09 -7.24
CA VAL A 162 4.32 0.62 -6.35
C VAL A 162 4.65 1.67 -5.29
N GLY A 163 4.74 2.94 -5.68
CA GLY A 163 4.98 4.05 -4.76
C GLY A 163 3.88 4.17 -3.69
N LEU A 164 2.62 4.10 -4.09
CA LEU A 164 1.49 4.08 -3.17
C LEU A 164 1.56 2.88 -2.20
N GLY A 165 1.82 1.68 -2.70
CA GLY A 165 1.97 0.49 -1.88
C GLY A 165 3.09 0.63 -0.84
N LEU A 166 4.26 1.15 -1.25
CA LEU A 166 5.39 1.41 -0.35
C LEU A 166 5.06 2.46 0.72
N MET A 167 4.36 3.54 0.36
CA MET A 167 3.91 4.55 1.32
C MET A 167 3.03 3.92 2.40
N ILE A 168 2.04 3.13 2.00
CA ILE A 168 1.14 2.44 2.93
C ILE A 168 1.92 1.47 3.82
N ALA A 169 2.83 0.67 3.26
CA ALA A 169 3.66 -0.23 4.04
C ALA A 169 4.47 0.54 5.11
N VAL A 170 5.12 1.64 4.74
CA VAL A 170 5.88 2.48 5.68
C VAL A 170 5.00 3.01 6.81
N PHE A 171 3.82 3.57 6.49
CA PHE A 171 2.91 4.08 7.53
C PHE A 171 2.48 2.97 8.50
N LEU A 172 2.08 1.82 7.97
CA LEU A 172 1.67 0.68 8.79
C LEU A 172 2.83 0.10 9.61
N SER A 173 4.06 0.10 9.08
CA SER A 173 5.26 -0.35 9.80
C SER A 173 5.56 0.52 11.02
N VAL A 174 5.42 1.84 10.89
CA VAL A 174 5.72 2.79 11.98
C VAL A 174 4.50 3.11 12.87
N GLY A 175 3.36 2.48 12.61
CA GLY A 175 2.13 2.62 13.41
C GLY A 175 1.33 3.89 13.12
N ILE A 176 1.54 4.52 11.97
CA ILE A 176 0.72 5.65 11.51
C ILE A 176 -0.58 5.11 10.94
N GLU A 177 -1.70 5.60 11.47
CA GLU A 177 -3.01 5.26 10.94
C GLU A 177 -3.19 5.89 9.55
N VAL A 178 -3.55 5.04 8.58
CA VAL A 178 -3.93 5.47 7.24
C VAL A 178 -5.44 5.71 7.26
N ALA A 179 -5.81 6.98 7.08
CA ALA A 179 -7.19 7.46 7.02
C ALA A 179 -8.07 7.15 8.25
N ILE A 180 -8.19 8.13 9.14
CA ILE A 180 -9.25 8.18 10.16
C ILE A 180 -10.31 9.16 9.64
N PRO A 181 -11.61 8.79 9.59
CA PRO A 181 -12.64 9.77 9.30
C PRO A 181 -12.62 10.86 10.38
N SER A 182 -12.50 12.12 9.96
CA SER A 182 -12.81 13.28 10.80
C SER A 182 -14.30 13.36 11.07
#